data_AF-A0A2E6XE18-F1
#
_entry.id   AF-A0A2E6XE18-F1
#
_cell.length_a   1.000
_cell.length_b   1.000
_cell.length_c   1.000
_cell.angle_alpha   90.00
_cell.angle_beta   90.00
_cell.angle_gamma   90.00
#
_symmetry.space_group_name_H-M   'P 1'
#
loop_
_entity.id
_entity.type
_entity.pdbx_description
1 polymer ?
#
loop_
_entity_poly.entity_id
_entity_poly.type
_entity_poly.pdbx_seq_one_letter_code
_entity_poly.pdbx_strand_id
1 'polypeptide(L)' 'MRLKMFTELCRELGLTPAQLRRVADDIDGKLVEPEPARVTEEHRRIARAALLRAGIELI' A
#
# COMPACT_ATOMS: atom_id res chain seq x y z
N MET A 1 -23.92 -13.58 -13.32
CA MET A 1 -24.43 -13.37 -11.95
C MET A 1 -23.29 -13.50 -10.93
N ARG A 2 -22.37 -12.53 -10.83
CA ARG A 2 -21.18 -12.59 -9.94
C ARG A 2 -21.02 -11.39 -8.98
N LEU A 3 -21.78 -10.31 -9.18
CA LEU A 3 -21.67 -9.09 -8.37
C LEU A 3 -22.41 -9.17 -7.03
N LYS A 4 -23.49 -9.97 -6.92
CA LYS A 4 -24.28 -10.08 -5.68
C LYS A 4 -23.47 -10.62 -4.51
N MET A 5 -22.68 -11.68 -4.74
CA MET A 5 -21.79 -12.24 -3.71
C MET A 5 -20.76 -11.23 -3.18
N PHE A 6 -20.21 -10.37 -4.05
CA PHE A 6 -19.13 -9.47 -3.63
C PHE A 6 -19.64 -8.37 -2.68
N THR A 7 -20.82 -7.81 -2.96
CA THR A 7 -21.42 -6.77 -2.10
C THR A 7 -21.94 -7.33 -0.77
N GLU A 8 -22.49 -8.55 -0.77
CA GLU A 8 -22.89 -9.23 0.46
C GLU A 8 -21.68 -9.55 1.34
N LEU A 9 -20.60 -10.07 0.75
CA LEU A 9 -19.34 -10.35 1.46
C LEU A 9 -18.71 -9.07 2.05
N CYS A 10 -18.73 -7.97 1.31
CA CYS A 10 -18.30 -6.66 1.82
C CYS A 10 -19.09 -6.24 3.08
N ARG A 11 -20.41 -6.46 3.09
CA ARG A 11 -21.26 -6.13 4.25
C ARG A 11 -20.99 -7.03 5.45
N GLU A 12 -20.84 -8.33 5.22
CA GLU A 12 -20.56 -9.31 6.29
C GLU A 12 -19.21 -9.05 6.95
N LEU A 13 -18.20 -8.67 6.16
CA LEU A 13 -16.84 -8.42 6.65
C LEU A 13 -16.61 -6.97 7.12
N GLY A 14 -17.60 -6.08 6.96
CA GLY A 14 -17.44 -4.65 7.26
C GLY A 14 -16.41 -3.95 6.36
N LEU A 15 -16.13 -4.50 5.17
CA LEU A 15 -15.12 -4.01 4.24
C LEU A 15 -15.76 -3.27 3.07
N THR A 16 -15.12 -2.20 2.62
CA THR A 16 -15.45 -1.60 1.33
C THR A 16 -15.01 -2.50 0.17
N PRO A 17 -15.61 -2.38 -1.03
CA PRO A 17 -15.19 -3.15 -2.20
C PRO A 17 -13.70 -2.99 -2.54
N ALA A 18 -13.13 -1.80 -2.32
CA ALA A 18 -11.71 -1.53 -2.53
C ALA A 18 -10.82 -2.30 -1.54
N GLN A 19 -11.21 -2.35 -0.26
CA GLN A 19 -10.49 -3.12 0.76
C GLN A 19 -10.58 -4.63 0.49
N LEU A 20 -11.76 -5.15 0.15
CA LEU A 20 -11.92 -6.56 -0.17
C LEU A 20 -11.12 -6.96 -1.42
N ARG A 21 -11.07 -6.08 -2.43
CA ARG A 21 -10.22 -6.28 -3.61
C ARG A 21 -8.74 -6.30 -3.24
N ARG A 22 -8.29 -5.39 -2.37
CA ARG A 22 -6.90 -5.33 -1.89
C ARG A 22 -6.50 -6.60 -1.15
N VAL A 23 -7.38 -7.13 -0.29
CA VAL A 23 -7.17 -8.41 0.41
C VAL A 23 -7.12 -9.57 -0.58
N ALA A 24 -8.01 -9.59 -1.58
CA ALA A 24 -8.00 -10.62 -2.61
C ALA A 24 -6.72 -10.60 -3.46
N ASP A 25 -6.25 -9.40 -3.84
CA ASP A 25 -5.01 -9.24 -4.60
C ASP A 25 -3.76 -9.61 -3.76
N ASP A 26 -3.75 -9.31 -2.46
CA ASP A 26 -2.70 -9.71 -1.50
C ASP A 26 -2.62 -11.23 -1.32
N ILE A 27 -3.76 -11.92 -1.18
CA ILE A 27 -3.83 -13.40 -1.12
C ILE A 27 -3.35 -14.03 -2.43
N ASP A 28 -3.68 -13.43 -3.57
CA ASP A 28 -3.29 -13.90 -4.91
C ASP A 28 -1.80 -13.61 -5.22
N GLY A 29 -1.06 -13.01 -4.28
CA GLY A 29 0.35 -12.68 -4.45
C GLY A 29 0.60 -11.60 -5.51
N LYS A 30 -0.46 -10.89 -5.95
CA LYS A 30 -0.26 -9.70 -6.77
C LYS A 30 0.40 -8.66 -5.87
N LEU A 31 1.55 -8.15 -6.29
CA LEU A 31 2.20 -7.00 -5.65
C LEU A 31 1.20 -5.85 -5.58
N VAL A 32 0.47 -5.75 -4.48
CA VAL A 32 -0.22 -4.54 -4.09
C VAL A 32 0.91 -3.63 -3.69
N GLU A 33 1.36 -2.77 -4.61
CA GLU A 33 2.27 -1.70 -4.24
C GLU A 33 1.66 -1.02 -3.01
N PRO A 34 2.33 -1.07 -1.85
CA PRO A 34 1.79 -0.44 -0.68
C PRO A 34 1.55 1.01 -1.07
N GLU A 35 0.29 1.45 -0.90
CA GLU A 35 -0.11 2.85 -1.00
C GLU A 35 1.05 3.72 -0.51
N PRO A 36 1.62 4.61 -1.35
CA PRO A 36 2.95 5.14 -1.12
C PRO A 36 2.99 5.69 0.29
N ALA A 37 3.76 5.03 1.16
CA ALA A 37 3.86 5.42 2.55
C ALA A 37 4.14 6.93 2.56
N ARG A 38 3.29 7.71 3.23
CA ARG A 38 3.43 9.18 3.23
C ARG A 38 4.86 9.52 3.65
N VAL A 39 5.69 9.90 2.69
CA VAL A 39 7.07 10.31 2.94
C VAL A 39 6.99 11.71 3.51
N THR A 40 7.04 11.80 4.83
CA THR A 40 7.11 13.07 5.56
C THR A 40 8.43 13.77 5.27
N GLU A 41 8.47 15.09 5.49
CA GLU A 41 9.71 15.87 5.35
C GLU A 41 10.81 15.37 6.30
N GLU A 42 10.44 14.85 7.47
CA GLU A 42 11.37 14.23 8.41
C GLU A 42 12.00 12.95 7.85
N HIS A 43 11.19 12.07 7.23
CA HIS A 43 11.72 10.88 6.54
C HIS A 43 12.71 11.27 5.44
N ARG A 44 12.43 12.34 4.67
CA ARG A 44 13.35 12.85 3.63
C ARG A 44 14.66 13.33 4.22
N ARG A 45 14.60 14.10 5.32
CA ARG A 45 15.80 14.60 6.01
C ARG A 45 16.68 13.47 6.51
N ILE A 46 16.10 12.47 7.16
CA ILE A 46 16.83 11.31 7.69
C ILE A 46 17.48 10.52 6.55
N ALA A 47 16.72 10.23 5.49
CA ALA A 47 17.22 9.50 4.33
C ALA A 47 18.39 10.24 3.67
N ARG A 48 18.25 11.56 3.46
CA ARG A 48 19.31 12.41 2.89
C ARG A 48 20.59 12.38 3.74
N ALA A 49 20.46 12.50 5.06
CA ALA A 49 21.62 12.44 5.96
C ALA A 49 22.29 11.05 5.94
N ALA A 50 21.53 9.97 5.79
CA ALA A 50 22.08 8.63 5.65
C ALA A 50 22.84 8.44 4.32
N LEU A 51 22.27 8.91 3.22
CA LEU A 51 22.87 8.81 1.87
C LEU A 51 24.19 9.59 1.79
N LEU A 52 24.23 10.81 2.35
CA LEU A 52 25.46 11.59 2.44
C LEU A 52 26.54 10.91 3.29
N ARG A 53 26.18 10.31 4.43
CA ARG A 53 27.13 9.53 5.26
C ARG A 53 27.66 8.29 4.53
N ALA A 54 26.87 7.71 3.64
CA ALA A 54 27.28 6.59 2.81
C ALA A 54 28.12 7.01 1.58
N GLY A 55 28.37 8.31 1.38
CA GLY A 55 29.10 8.82 0.22
C GLY A 55 28.32 8.74 -1.10
N ILE A 56 26.99 8.59 -1.02
CA ILE A 56 26.13 8.54 -2.21
C ILE A 56 25.79 9.99 -2.60
N GLU A 57 26.26 10.42 -3.76
CA GLU A 57 25.87 11.71 -4.33
C GLU A 57 24.43 11.67 -4.82
N LEU A 58 23.63 12.63 -4.38
CA LEU A 58 22.25 12.82 -4.81
C LEU A 58 22.27 13.85 -5.94
N ILE A 59 22.07 13.38 -7.17
CA ILE A 59 22.00 14.18 -8.41
C ILE A 59 20.57 14.71 -8.62
#